data_AF-A0A1E3L7J8-F1
#
_entry.id   AF-A0A1E3L7J8-F1
#
_cell.length_a   1.000
_cell.length_b   1.000
_cell.length_c   1.000
_cell.angle_alpha   90.00
_cell.angle_beta   90.00
_cell.angle_gamma   90.00
#
_symmetry.space_group_name_H-M   'P 1'
#
loop_
_entity.id
_entity.type
_entity.pdbx_description
1 polymer ?
#
loop_
_entity_poly.entity_id
_entity_poly.type
_entity_poly.pdbx_seq_one_letter_code
_entity_poly.pdbx_strand_id
1 'polypeptide(L)'
;MQLHIQKVEQNNKVFTLYYTSEQPLPFDPHDVVMVSAGDYVVASVRELTADAIQLYISTDEPLEWGDQVVIQLAFSPTVSIVGSKEIIAKLGHFPDFEHGVITDHTIGKDKVELDVQLAEPFADHTIKLTFLEATEIEFSAPDMEKNEIAEMDFRYDETLMVVDIEAARGMSGSFFCGGIKAELKS
;
A
#
# COMPACT_ATOMS: atom_id res chain seq x y z
N MET A 1 9.66 8.95 12.73
CA MET A 1 9.44 9.95 13.80
C MET A 1 8.91 9.25 15.03
N GLN A 2 9.35 9.66 16.22
CA GLN A 2 8.94 9.04 17.49
C GLN A 2 7.80 9.84 18.12
N LEU A 3 6.74 9.15 18.52
CA LEU A 3 5.53 9.69 19.12
C LEU A 3 5.37 9.13 20.52
N HIS A 4 4.87 9.96 21.45
CA HIS A 4 4.43 9.47 22.75
C HIS A 4 2.93 9.21 22.71
N ILE A 5 2.54 7.96 22.90
CA ILE A 5 1.14 7.52 22.77
C ILE A 5 0.42 7.75 24.09
N GLN A 6 -0.70 8.47 24.01
CA GLN A 6 -1.58 8.72 25.14
C GLN A 6 -2.68 7.66 25.23
N LYS A 7 -3.18 7.24 24.08
CA LYS A 7 -4.29 6.28 23.96
C LYS A 7 -4.29 5.68 22.57
N VAL A 8 -4.64 4.40 22.48
CA VAL A 8 -4.99 3.73 21.23
C VAL A 8 -6.44 3.28 21.31
N GLU A 9 -7.22 3.61 20.28
CA GLU A 9 -8.55 3.06 20.07
C GLU A 9 -8.53 2.18 18.83
N GLN A 10 -9.24 1.06 18.87
CA GLN A 10 -9.37 0.14 17.74
C GLN A 10 -10.83 -0.06 17.40
N ASN A 11 -11.14 0.02 16.10
CA ASN A 11 -12.42 -0.37 15.51
C ASN A 11 -12.15 -1.25 14.28
N ASN A 12 -12.26 -2.57 14.45
CA ASN A 12 -11.79 -3.56 13.47
C ASN A 12 -10.32 -3.31 13.08
N LYS A 13 -10.05 -3.11 11.79
CA LYS A 13 -8.72 -2.86 11.21
C LYS A 13 -8.31 -1.37 11.25
N VAL A 14 -9.13 -0.52 11.84
CA VAL A 14 -8.87 0.92 11.97
C VAL A 14 -8.43 1.24 13.40
N PHE A 15 -7.26 1.88 13.53
CA PHE A 15 -6.64 2.27 14.78
C PHE A 15 -6.52 3.79 14.85
N THR A 16 -6.97 4.40 15.94
CA THR A 16 -6.77 5.81 16.23
C THR A 16 -5.74 5.94 17.34
N LEU A 17 -4.59 6.50 17.02
CA LEU A 17 -3.51 6.77 17.96
C LEU A 17 -3.59 8.22 18.37
N TYR A 18 -3.89 8.47 19.64
CA TYR A 18 -3.78 9.79 20.24
C TYR A 18 -2.36 9.97 20.77
N TYR A 19 -1.69 11.05 20.36
CA TYR A 19 -0.27 11.23 20.63
C TYR A 19 0.10 12.67 20.98
N THR A 20 1.28 12.80 21.58
CA THR A 20 2.02 14.06 21.64
C THR A 20 3.30 13.94 20.84
N SER A 21 3.61 14.99 20.08
CA SER A 21 4.81 15.10 19.26
C SER A 21 5.39 16.52 19.36
N GLU A 22 6.71 16.65 19.25
CA GLU A 22 7.38 17.95 19.19
C GLU A 22 7.09 18.68 17.87
N GLN A 23 6.78 17.93 16.82
CA GLN A 23 6.50 18.45 15.48
C GLN A 23 5.26 17.76 14.88
N PRO A 24 4.49 18.44 14.01
CA PRO A 24 3.42 17.81 13.25
C PRO A 24 3.92 16.59 12.47
N LEU A 25 3.07 15.57 12.28
CA LEU A 25 3.43 14.45 11.42
C LEU A 25 3.52 14.94 9.96
N PRO A 26 4.61 14.62 9.24
CA PRO A 26 4.79 15.04 7.85
C PRO A 26 4.11 14.05 6.88
N PHE A 27 2.91 13.57 7.22
CA PHE A 27 2.16 12.59 6.43
C PHE A 27 0.90 13.23 5.87
N ASP A 28 0.48 12.77 4.72
CA ASP A 28 -0.80 13.11 4.10
C ASP A 28 -1.78 11.92 4.21
N PRO A 29 -3.10 12.16 4.15
CA PRO A 29 -4.06 11.08 3.98
C PRO A 29 -3.69 10.19 2.80
N HIS A 30 -3.84 8.89 2.99
CA HIS A 30 -3.48 7.80 2.07
C HIS A 30 -2.00 7.46 1.95
N ASP A 31 -1.12 8.15 2.69
CA ASP A 31 0.26 7.69 2.83
C ASP A 31 0.31 6.29 3.45
N VAL A 32 1.27 5.50 3.00
CA VAL A 32 1.61 4.20 3.59
C VAL A 32 2.79 4.44 4.53
N VAL A 33 2.63 4.00 5.78
CA VAL A 33 3.60 4.19 6.85
C VAL A 33 3.96 2.86 7.50
N MET A 34 5.21 2.75 7.96
CA MET A 34 5.63 1.70 8.88
C MET A 34 5.48 2.18 10.32
N VAL A 35 4.88 1.35 11.17
CA VAL A 35 4.53 1.68 12.55
C VAL A 35 5.08 0.62 13.49
N SER A 36 5.79 1.02 14.55
CA SER A 36 6.24 0.07 15.57
C SER A 36 5.12 -0.23 16.57
N ALA A 37 4.61 -1.45 16.59
CA ALA A 37 3.56 -1.91 17.50
C ALA A 37 3.89 -3.32 18.03
N GLY A 38 5.02 -3.43 18.71
CA GLY A 38 5.74 -4.69 18.92
C GLY A 38 6.77 -4.82 17.80
N ASP A 39 6.42 -5.60 16.79
CA ASP A 39 7.11 -5.58 15.49
C ASP A 39 6.63 -4.40 14.62
N TYR A 40 7.33 -4.15 13.51
CA TYR A 40 6.90 -3.14 12.53
C TYR A 40 5.77 -3.68 11.66
N VAL A 41 4.70 -2.89 11.54
CA VAL A 41 3.56 -3.20 10.68
C VAL A 41 3.35 -2.07 9.67
N VAL A 42 2.85 -2.44 8.49
CA VAL A 42 2.48 -1.49 7.43
C VAL A 42 1.06 -0.99 7.68
N ALA A 43 0.85 0.31 7.52
CA ALA A 43 -0.43 0.95 7.74
C ALA A 43 -0.71 2.03 6.69
N SER A 44 -1.98 2.25 6.35
CA SER A 44 -2.42 3.38 5.52
C SER A 44 -3.01 4.49 6.39
N VAL A 45 -2.52 5.71 6.25
CA VAL A 45 -3.06 6.91 6.90
C VAL A 45 -4.46 7.18 6.34
N ARG A 46 -5.47 7.20 7.22
CA ARG A 46 -6.84 7.53 6.85
C ARG A 46 -7.17 8.98 7.17
N GLU A 47 -6.82 9.41 8.38
CA GLU A 47 -7.03 10.77 8.85
C GLU A 47 -5.84 11.22 9.70
N LEU A 48 -5.54 12.52 9.68
CA LEU A 48 -4.49 13.11 10.48
C LEU A 48 -4.95 14.45 11.05
N THR A 49 -4.84 14.60 12.37
CA THR A 49 -5.01 15.86 13.10
C THR A 49 -3.72 16.24 13.82
N ALA A 50 -3.75 17.31 14.62
CA ALA A 50 -2.57 17.73 15.39
C ALA A 50 -2.21 16.73 16.51
N ASP A 51 -3.19 16.00 17.03
CA ASP A 51 -3.13 15.18 18.24
C ASP A 51 -3.54 13.71 18.03
N ALA A 52 -4.00 13.36 16.83
CA ALA A 52 -4.39 12.01 16.50
C ALA A 52 -4.05 11.63 15.05
N ILE A 53 -3.72 10.36 14.85
CA ILE A 53 -3.59 9.75 13.54
C ILE A 53 -4.48 8.51 13.48
N GLN A 54 -5.28 8.41 12.43
CA GLN A 54 -6.07 7.23 12.14
C GLN A 54 -5.37 6.40 11.07
N LEU A 55 -5.14 5.14 11.38
CA LEU A 55 -4.41 4.18 10.57
C LEU A 55 -5.31 2.99 10.24
N TYR A 56 -5.29 2.53 9.00
CA TYR A 56 -5.79 1.21 8.64
C TYR A 56 -4.62 0.24 8.57
N ILE A 57 -4.73 -0.88 9.27
CA ILE A 57 -3.70 -1.93 9.34
C ILE A 57 -4.38 -3.24 8.92
N SER A 58 -3.90 -3.85 7.84
CA SER A 58 -4.52 -5.04 7.24
C SER A 58 -4.30 -6.32 8.06
N THR A 59 -3.27 -6.37 8.91
CA THR A 59 -2.98 -7.57 9.71
C THR A 59 -4.07 -7.90 10.73
N ASP A 60 -4.34 -9.20 10.88
CA ASP A 60 -5.22 -9.74 11.93
C ASP A 60 -4.42 -10.12 13.20
N GLU A 61 -3.09 -9.96 13.18
CA GLU A 61 -2.25 -10.25 14.33
C GLU A 61 -2.45 -9.21 15.45
N PRO A 62 -2.49 -9.64 16.73
CA PRO A 62 -2.57 -8.72 17.85
C PRO A 62 -1.38 -7.77 17.88
N LEU A 63 -1.65 -6.47 18.00
CA LEU A 63 -0.62 -5.43 18.07
C LEU A 63 -0.26 -5.07 19.51
N GLU A 64 1.03 -4.90 19.78
CA GLU A 64 1.55 -4.53 21.09
C GLU A 64 1.96 -3.06 21.11
N TRP A 65 1.03 -2.18 21.46
CA TRP A 65 1.29 -0.75 21.54
C TRP A 65 2.10 -0.40 22.80
N GLY A 66 3.28 0.18 22.61
CA GLY A 66 4.05 0.80 23.68
C GLY A 66 3.69 2.27 23.92
N ASP A 67 4.21 2.84 25.01
CA ASP A 67 4.09 4.27 25.32
C ASP A 67 4.82 5.17 24.29
N GLN A 68 5.70 4.58 23.48
CA GLN A 68 6.42 5.24 22.41
C GLN A 68 6.29 4.43 21.13
N VAL A 69 5.91 5.11 20.05
CA VAL A 69 5.74 4.51 18.72
C VAL A 69 6.58 5.28 17.71
N VAL A 70 7.28 4.55 16.87
CA VAL A 70 7.97 5.08 15.70
C VAL A 70 7.05 4.91 14.49
N ILE A 71 6.74 6.02 13.82
CA ILE A 71 6.03 6.03 12.53
C ILE A 71 6.93 6.61 11.44
N GLN A 72 7.08 5.92 10.33
CA GLN A 72 7.92 6.33 9.19
C GLN A 72 7.13 6.25 7.90
N LEU A 73 7.30 7.21 7.00
CA LEU A 73 6.74 7.12 5.66
C LEU A 73 7.42 5.98 4.90
N ALA A 74 6.62 5.02 4.43
CA ALA A 74 7.08 3.95 3.54
C ALA A 74 6.89 4.35 2.08
N PHE A 75 5.70 4.88 1.76
CA PHE A 75 5.32 5.21 0.39
C PHE A 75 4.16 6.21 0.36
N SER A 76 4.12 7.11 -0.63
CA SER A 76 3.00 8.03 -0.82
C SER A 76 2.35 7.84 -2.19
N PRO A 77 1.19 7.15 -2.29
CA PRO A 77 0.50 6.94 -3.57
C PRO A 77 0.16 8.25 -4.27
N THR A 78 -0.21 9.30 -3.51
CA THR A 78 -0.65 10.58 -4.08
C THR A 78 0.48 11.41 -4.71
N VAL A 79 1.72 11.09 -4.35
CA VAL A 79 2.95 11.70 -4.89
C VAL A 79 3.57 10.81 -5.96
N SER A 80 3.63 9.49 -5.72
CA SER A 80 4.38 8.54 -6.54
C SER A 80 3.60 7.90 -7.69
N ILE A 81 2.27 7.89 -7.60
CA ILE A 81 1.43 7.23 -8.59
C ILE A 81 0.58 8.27 -9.32
N VAL A 82 0.84 8.43 -10.61
CA VAL A 82 0.00 9.25 -11.47
C VAL A 82 -1.36 8.56 -11.64
N GLY A 83 -2.46 9.27 -11.38
CA GLY A 83 -3.82 8.73 -11.44
C GLY A 83 -4.38 8.20 -10.11
N SER A 84 -3.57 8.17 -9.05
CA SER A 84 -4.00 7.68 -7.73
C SER A 84 -5.08 8.56 -7.09
N LYS A 85 -5.04 9.87 -7.31
CA LYS A 85 -6.01 10.82 -6.75
C LYS A 85 -7.41 10.58 -7.28
N GLU A 86 -7.55 10.23 -8.55
CA GLU A 86 -8.83 9.90 -9.19
C GLU A 86 -9.39 8.58 -8.63
N ILE A 87 -8.53 7.59 -8.41
CA ILE A 87 -8.90 6.31 -7.78
C ILE A 87 -9.35 6.56 -6.33
N ILE A 88 -8.57 7.30 -5.55
CA ILE A 88 -8.91 7.69 -4.17
C ILE A 88 -10.24 8.43 -4.13
N ALA A 89 -10.47 9.39 -5.03
CA ALA A 89 -11.74 10.13 -5.07
C ALA A 89 -12.95 9.21 -5.34
N LYS A 90 -12.74 8.09 -6.03
CA LYS A 90 -13.79 7.11 -6.35
C LYS A 90 -14.00 6.07 -5.25
N LEU A 91 -12.91 5.54 -4.68
CA LEU A 91 -12.93 4.41 -3.74
C LEU A 91 -12.79 4.84 -2.27
N GLY A 92 -12.46 6.11 -2.02
CA GLY A 92 -12.15 6.66 -0.71
C GLY A 92 -10.70 6.42 -0.24
N HIS A 93 -9.94 5.57 -0.93
CA HIS A 93 -8.52 5.32 -0.69
C HIS A 93 -7.85 4.67 -1.91
N PHE A 94 -6.52 4.62 -1.91
CA PHE A 94 -5.78 3.81 -2.87
C PHE A 94 -5.77 2.36 -2.36
N PRO A 95 -6.15 1.37 -3.20
CA PRO A 95 -6.29 -0.02 -2.76
C PRO A 95 -4.95 -0.65 -2.36
N ASP A 96 -5.02 -1.59 -1.41
CA ASP A 96 -3.89 -2.43 -0.94
C ASP A 96 -3.68 -3.69 -1.79
N PHE A 97 -4.61 -3.99 -2.71
CA PHE A 97 -4.59 -5.13 -3.64
C PHE A 97 -4.57 -6.52 -3.00
N GLU A 98 -4.62 -6.63 -1.67
CA GLU A 98 -4.77 -7.89 -0.95
C GLU A 98 -6.04 -8.62 -1.43
N HIS A 99 -5.91 -9.92 -1.71
CA HIS A 99 -6.94 -10.77 -2.34
C HIS A 99 -7.42 -10.31 -3.73
N GLY A 100 -6.78 -9.31 -4.32
CA GLY A 100 -7.01 -8.90 -5.70
C GLY A 100 -6.57 -9.98 -6.70
N VAL A 101 -7.17 -9.97 -7.88
CA VAL A 101 -6.87 -10.95 -8.93
C VAL A 101 -6.23 -10.25 -10.12
N ILE A 102 -5.02 -10.66 -10.51
CA ILE A 102 -4.39 -10.22 -11.75
C ILE A 102 -5.09 -10.92 -12.92
N THR A 103 -5.89 -10.15 -13.65
CA THR A 103 -6.75 -10.62 -14.75
C THR A 103 -6.09 -10.51 -16.12
N ASP A 104 -5.16 -9.56 -16.28
CA ASP A 104 -4.33 -9.41 -17.47
C ASP A 104 -2.95 -8.89 -17.06
N HIS A 105 -1.92 -9.22 -17.83
CA HIS A 105 -0.57 -8.75 -17.60
C HIS A 105 0.23 -8.66 -18.89
N THR A 106 1.14 -7.68 -18.93
CA THR A 106 2.17 -7.59 -19.96
C THR A 106 3.51 -7.31 -19.29
N ILE A 107 4.42 -8.27 -19.40
CA ILE A 107 5.79 -8.14 -18.88
C ILE A 107 6.70 -7.83 -20.07
N GLY A 108 7.05 -6.56 -20.22
CA GLY A 108 7.97 -6.06 -21.23
C GLY A 108 9.42 -5.98 -20.73
N LYS A 109 10.31 -5.43 -21.55
CA LYS A 109 11.72 -5.24 -21.19
C LYS A 109 11.94 -4.07 -20.22
N ASP A 110 11.17 -3.01 -20.37
CA ASP A 110 11.29 -1.73 -19.68
C ASP A 110 9.94 -1.25 -19.11
N LYS A 111 8.94 -2.13 -19.12
CA LYS A 111 7.58 -1.82 -18.71
C LYS A 111 6.87 -3.06 -18.22
N VAL A 112 6.14 -2.95 -17.12
CA VAL A 112 5.21 -3.97 -16.64
C VAL A 112 3.82 -3.35 -16.59
N GLU A 113 2.81 -4.06 -17.09
CA GLU A 113 1.41 -3.67 -16.97
C GLU A 113 0.62 -4.79 -16.31
N LEU A 114 -0.22 -4.46 -15.33
CA LEU A 114 -1.09 -5.40 -14.63
C LEU A 114 -2.51 -4.84 -14.59
N ASP A 115 -3.49 -5.67 -14.90
CA ASP A 115 -4.89 -5.39 -14.61
C ASP A 115 -5.32 -6.18 -13.37
N VAL A 116 -5.57 -5.48 -12.27
CA VAL A 116 -5.94 -6.09 -11.00
C VAL A 116 -7.40 -5.84 -10.72
N GLN A 117 -8.22 -6.89 -10.74
CA GLN A 117 -9.57 -6.85 -10.19
C GLN A 117 -9.46 -6.80 -8.66
N LEU A 118 -10.10 -5.82 -8.04
CA LEU A 118 -10.04 -5.66 -6.59
C LEU A 118 -10.90 -6.71 -5.87
N ALA A 119 -10.60 -6.96 -4.60
CA ALA A 119 -11.46 -7.74 -3.73
C ALA A 119 -12.67 -6.93 -3.24
N GLU A 120 -13.59 -7.60 -2.55
CA GLU A 120 -14.69 -6.93 -1.84
C GLU A 120 -14.14 -5.88 -0.84
N PRO A 121 -14.80 -4.71 -0.69
CA PRO A 121 -16.10 -4.33 -1.26
C PRO A 121 -16.04 -3.73 -2.67
N PHE A 122 -14.89 -3.79 -3.35
CA PHE A 122 -14.65 -3.15 -4.65
C PHE A 122 -14.56 -4.14 -5.81
N ALA A 123 -15.18 -5.32 -5.69
CA ALA A 123 -15.07 -6.41 -6.67
C ALA A 123 -15.52 -6.05 -8.10
N ASP A 124 -16.33 -5.00 -8.25
CA ASP A 124 -16.77 -4.45 -9.54
C ASP A 124 -15.73 -3.52 -10.20
N HIS A 125 -14.55 -3.36 -9.60
CA HIS A 125 -13.51 -2.45 -10.06
C HIS A 125 -12.23 -3.20 -10.43
N THR A 126 -11.66 -2.80 -11.58
CA THR A 126 -10.34 -3.24 -12.04
C THR A 126 -9.43 -2.03 -12.14
N ILE A 127 -8.23 -2.12 -11.56
CA ILE A 127 -7.19 -1.10 -11.66
C ILE A 127 -6.15 -1.57 -12.66
N LYS A 128 -5.88 -0.77 -13.68
CA LYS A 128 -4.69 -0.93 -14.52
C LYS A 128 -3.52 -0.25 -13.85
N LEU A 129 -2.49 -1.01 -13.52
CA LEU A 129 -1.19 -0.52 -13.09
C LEU A 129 -0.22 -0.57 -14.28
N THR A 130 0.51 0.51 -14.50
CA THR A 130 1.58 0.60 -15.50
C THR A 130 2.85 1.09 -14.82
N PHE A 131 3.84 0.21 -14.77
CA PHE A 131 5.16 0.45 -14.21
C PHE A 131 6.13 0.79 -15.34
N LEU A 132 6.69 1.99 -15.30
CA LEU A 132 7.56 2.55 -16.33
C LEU A 132 9.02 2.43 -15.95
N GLU A 133 9.89 2.33 -16.96
CA GLU A 133 11.33 2.21 -16.76
C GLU A 133 11.66 1.01 -15.84
N ALA A 134 10.93 -0.09 -16.05
CA ALA A 134 11.03 -1.26 -15.20
C ALA A 134 12.36 -1.99 -15.46
N THR A 135 13.07 -2.35 -14.39
CA THR A 135 14.38 -3.03 -14.46
C THR A 135 14.47 -4.14 -13.42
N GLU A 136 15.40 -5.06 -13.64
CA GLU A 136 15.61 -6.25 -12.79
C GLU A 136 14.30 -7.02 -12.56
N ILE A 137 13.57 -7.23 -13.66
CA ILE A 137 12.24 -7.81 -13.62
C ILE A 137 12.33 -9.32 -13.38
N GLU A 138 11.82 -9.76 -12.24
CA GLU A 138 11.71 -11.16 -11.87
C GLU A 138 10.24 -11.51 -11.64
N PHE A 139 9.72 -12.51 -12.36
CA PHE A 139 8.36 -13.02 -12.17
C PHE A 139 8.37 -14.54 -12.13
N SER A 140 7.55 -15.11 -11.25
CA SER A 140 7.18 -16.52 -11.34
C SER A 140 6.27 -16.76 -12.55
N ALA A 141 6.19 -18.00 -13.00
CA ALA A 141 5.24 -18.35 -14.05
C ALA A 141 3.81 -18.13 -13.55
N PRO A 142 2.93 -17.46 -14.32
CA PRO A 142 1.54 -17.28 -13.94
C PRO A 142 0.82 -18.63 -13.87
N ASP A 143 -0.14 -18.74 -12.96
CA ASP A 143 -1.05 -19.89 -12.92
C ASP A 143 -2.15 -19.68 -13.98
N MET A 144 -2.44 -20.75 -14.74
CA MET A 144 -3.41 -20.72 -15.85
C MET A 144 -4.86 -20.58 -15.36
N GLU A 145 -5.14 -20.83 -14.09
CA GLU A 145 -6.50 -20.78 -13.54
C GLU A 145 -6.80 -19.49 -12.76
N LYS A 146 -5.84 -18.98 -11.96
CA LYS A 146 -5.98 -17.74 -11.15
C LYS A 146 -4.63 -17.15 -10.75
N ASN A 147 -4.53 -15.82 -10.71
CA ASN A 147 -3.38 -15.09 -10.13
C ASN A 147 -3.88 -14.19 -8.99
N GLU A 148 -3.93 -14.74 -7.78
CA GLU A 148 -4.44 -14.06 -6.58
C GLU A 148 -3.28 -13.48 -5.77
N ILE A 149 -3.38 -12.19 -5.45
CA ILE A 149 -2.39 -11.42 -4.71
C ILE A 149 -2.58 -11.70 -3.21
N ALA A 150 -1.50 -12.05 -2.53
CA ALA A 150 -1.44 -12.00 -1.07
C ALA A 150 -1.13 -10.57 -0.62
N GLU A 151 -0.08 -9.98 -1.20
CA GLU A 151 0.37 -8.63 -0.86
C GLU A 151 1.01 -7.96 -2.08
N MET A 152 0.84 -6.64 -2.20
CA MET A 152 1.53 -5.83 -3.21
C MET A 152 2.12 -4.59 -2.55
N ASP A 153 3.43 -4.56 -2.49
CA ASP A 153 4.18 -3.52 -1.80
C ASP A 153 4.86 -2.55 -2.76
N PHE A 154 4.88 -1.28 -2.33
CA PHE A 154 5.64 -0.22 -2.96
C PHE A 154 6.56 0.41 -1.93
N ARG A 155 7.85 0.52 -2.23
CA ARG A 155 8.81 1.21 -1.37
C ARG A 155 9.80 2.04 -2.18
N TYR A 156 10.32 3.09 -1.59
CA TYR A 156 11.43 3.84 -2.17
C TYR A 156 12.75 3.11 -1.96
N ASP A 157 13.57 3.02 -3.00
CA ASP A 157 14.97 2.62 -2.93
C ASP A 157 15.82 3.59 -3.76
N GLU A 158 16.55 4.45 -3.06
CA GLU A 158 17.28 5.58 -3.63
C GLU A 158 16.43 6.45 -4.58
N THR A 159 16.66 6.34 -5.88
CA THR A 159 15.94 7.10 -6.93
C THR A 159 14.86 6.29 -7.62
N LEU A 160 14.72 5.01 -7.29
CA LEU A 160 13.77 4.08 -7.89
C LEU A 160 12.71 3.68 -6.86
N MET A 161 11.65 3.06 -7.35
CA MET A 161 10.66 2.39 -6.52
C MET A 161 10.81 0.89 -6.71
N VAL A 162 10.82 0.15 -5.62
CA VAL A 162 10.71 -1.31 -5.64
C VAL A 162 9.25 -1.68 -5.58
N VAL A 163 8.86 -2.63 -6.42
CA VAL A 163 7.54 -3.24 -6.45
C VAL A 163 7.72 -4.71 -6.14
N ASP A 164 7.09 -5.17 -5.08
CA ASP A 164 7.04 -6.58 -4.71
C ASP A 164 5.59 -7.06 -4.75
N ILE A 165 5.38 -8.21 -5.39
CA ILE A 165 4.07 -8.84 -5.56
C ILE A 165 4.18 -10.25 -5.01
N GLU A 166 3.59 -10.47 -3.86
CA GLU A 166 3.45 -11.80 -3.26
C GLU A 166 2.13 -12.41 -3.71
N ALA A 167 2.18 -13.66 -4.17
CA ALA A 167 0.98 -14.35 -4.62
C ALA A 167 0.46 -15.27 -3.52
N ALA A 168 -0.83 -15.13 -3.19
CA ALA A 168 -1.56 -16.19 -2.51
C ALA A 168 -1.68 -17.41 -3.42
N ARG A 169 -1.81 -17.17 -4.74
CA ARG A 169 -1.76 -18.19 -5.78
C ARG A 169 -1.31 -17.60 -7.12
N GLY A 170 -0.42 -18.30 -7.82
CA GLY A 170 -0.02 -17.94 -9.19
C GLY A 170 1.18 -17.01 -9.25
N MET A 171 1.01 -15.88 -9.93
CA MET A 171 2.10 -14.98 -10.31
C MET A 171 2.58 -14.08 -9.15
N SER A 172 3.83 -14.27 -8.76
CA SER A 172 4.60 -13.36 -7.88
C SER A 172 5.68 -12.67 -8.70
N GLY A 173 6.15 -11.52 -8.25
CA GLY A 173 7.26 -10.85 -8.91
C GLY A 173 7.86 -9.73 -8.10
N SER A 174 9.08 -9.35 -8.47
CA SER A 174 9.80 -8.21 -7.91
C SER A 174 10.50 -7.48 -9.04
N PHE A 175 10.48 -6.15 -8.99
CA PHE A 175 11.19 -5.31 -9.95
C PHE A 175 11.36 -3.89 -9.43
N PHE A 176 12.28 -3.15 -10.03
CA PHE A 176 12.40 -1.71 -9.84
C PHE A 176 11.65 -0.98 -10.95
N CYS A 177 11.15 0.23 -10.66
CA CYS A 177 10.58 1.12 -11.66
C CYS A 177 10.87 2.60 -11.36
N GLY A 178 10.91 3.42 -12.41
CA GLY A 178 11.09 4.87 -12.30
C GLY A 178 9.77 5.64 -12.12
N GLY A 179 8.63 4.99 -12.37
CA GLY A 179 7.32 5.63 -12.28
C GLY A 179 6.16 4.66 -12.34
N ILE A 180 5.05 5.02 -11.70
CA ILE A 180 3.81 4.23 -11.68
C ILE A 180 2.65 5.09 -12.17
N LYS A 181 1.83 4.50 -13.04
CA LYS A 181 0.51 5.02 -13.41
C LYS A 181 -0.56 4.04 -12.99
N ALA A 182 -1.66 4.56 -12.46
CA ALA A 182 -2.82 3.76 -12.09
C ALA A 182 -4.09 4.36 -12.71
N GLU A 183 -4.93 3.49 -13.27
CA GLU A 183 -6.17 3.88 -13.94
C GLU A 183 -7.30 2.95 -13.51
N LEU A 184 -8.46 3.49 -13.14
CA LEU A 184 -9.66 2.69 -12.93
C LEU A 184 -10.25 2.32 -14.29
N LYS A 185 -10.28 1.01 -14.61
CA LYS A 185 -10.98 0.52 -15.79
C LYS A 185 -12.49 0.58 -15.55
N SER A 186 -13.19 1.10 -16.55
CA SER A 186 -14.65 1.24 -16.61
C SER A 186 -15.30 0.13 -17.39
#